data_AF-A0A935LDV4-F1
#
_entry.id   AF-A0A935LDV4-F1
#
_cell.length_a   1.000
_cell.length_b   1.000
_cell.length_c   1.000
_cell.angle_alpha   90.00
_cell.angle_beta   90.00
_cell.angle_gamma   90.00
#
_symmetry.space_group_name_H-M   'P 1'
#
loop_
_entity.id
_entity.type
_entity.pdbx_description
1 polymer ?
#
loop_
_entity_poly.entity_id
_entity_poly.type
_entity_poly.pdbx_seq_one_letter_code
_entity_poly.pdbx_strand_id
1 'polypeptide(L)'
;MTGELYGTRPPEILFIERCWQLLKPGGRMAIVLPDGILGNPDLEYVHYWMMTHCCIVASIDLHADTFQPNNGTQTSVLLLQKKTDAEMRNRPIGTQKLCHTPSANRRVGRDG
;
A
#
# COMPACT_ATOMS: atom_id res chain seq x y z
N MET A 1 -15.37 -1.97 1.60
CA MET A 1 -16.23 -0.87 2.08
C MET A 1 -17.64 -1.12 1.56
N THR A 2 -18.66 -0.95 2.42
CA THR A 2 -20.07 -1.18 2.10
C THR A 2 -20.56 -0.21 1.02
N GLY A 3 -21.55 -0.65 0.24
CA GLY A 3 -22.16 0.06 -0.91
C GLY A 3 -23.01 1.29 -0.54
N GLU A 4 -22.56 2.05 0.44
CA GLU A 4 -23.13 3.36 0.81
C GLU A 4 -22.49 4.41 -0.12
N LEU A 5 -23.32 5.21 -0.79
CA LEU A 5 -22.87 6.31 -1.67
C LEU A 5 -22.30 7.45 -0.82
N TYR A 6 -21.04 7.31 -0.40
CA TYR A 6 -20.29 8.41 0.20
C TYR A 6 -20.02 9.46 -0.88
N GLY A 7 -20.57 10.66 -0.71
CA GLY A 7 -20.31 11.81 -1.57
C GLY A 7 -18.81 12.05 -1.70
N THR A 8 -18.32 11.94 -2.94
CA THR A 8 -16.96 12.27 -3.39
C THR A 8 -15.82 11.72 -2.52
N ARG A 9 -15.45 10.46 -2.74
CA ARG A 9 -14.15 9.95 -2.28
C ARG A 9 -13.02 10.43 -3.20
N PRO A 10 -11.83 10.74 -2.67
CA PRO A 10 -10.66 11.01 -3.49
C PRO A 10 -10.41 9.85 -4.48
N PRO A 11 -10.16 10.14 -5.77
CA PRO A 11 -10.01 9.13 -6.80
C PRO A 11 -8.90 8.12 -6.48
N GLU A 12 -7.86 8.54 -5.76
CA GLU A 12 -6.71 7.72 -5.38
C GLU A 12 -7.12 6.52 -4.51
N ILE A 13 -8.10 6.72 -3.62
CA ILE A 13 -8.63 5.65 -2.76
C ILE A 13 -9.41 4.65 -3.60
N LEU A 14 -10.21 5.14 -4.55
CA LEU A 14 -10.96 4.30 -5.48
C LEU A 14 -10.00 3.48 -6.36
N PHE A 15 -8.87 4.04 -6.76
CA PHE A 15 -7.83 3.31 -7.51
C PHE A 15 -7.22 2.19 -6.66
N ILE A 16 -6.87 2.44 -5.40
CA ILE A 16 -6.35 1.40 -4.50
C ILE A 16 -7.35 0.24 -4.38
N GLU A 17 -8.61 0.54 -4.09
CA GLU A 17 -9.66 -0.49 -3.96
C GLU A 17 -9.87 -1.26 -5.26
N ARG A 18 -9.93 -0.55 -6.39
CA ARG A 18 -10.16 -1.16 -7.70
C ARG A 18 -9.00 -2.07 -8.13
N CYS A 19 -7.76 -1.61 -7.96
CA CYS A 19 -6.57 -2.42 -8.25
C CYS A 19 -6.56 -3.69 -7.39
N TRP A 20 -6.92 -3.59 -6.11
CA TRP A 20 -7.02 -4.74 -5.23
C TRP A 20 -8.13 -5.73 -5.63
N GLN A 21 -9.28 -5.24 -6.10
CA GLN A 21 -10.36 -6.10 -6.60
C GLN A 21 -9.95 -6.89 -7.84
N LEU A 22 -9.14 -6.28 -8.72
CA LEU A 22 -8.64 -6.91 -9.94
C LEU A 22 -7.57 -7.99 -9.68
N LEU A 23 -6.92 -7.96 -8.51
CA LEU A 23 -5.92 -8.95 -8.13
C LEU A 23 -6.55 -10.30 -7.77
N LYS A 24 -5.92 -11.37 -8.26
CA LYS A 24 -6.17 -12.74 -7.77
C LYS A 24 -5.67 -12.89 -6.32
N PRO A 25 -6.22 -13.81 -5.52
CA PRO A 25 -5.68 -14.13 -4.19
C PRO A 25 -4.17 -14.46 -4.28
N GLY A 26 -3.34 -13.84 -3.44
CA GLY A 26 -1.88 -13.96 -3.50
C GLY A 26 -1.18 -13.12 -4.58
N GLY A 27 -1.93 -12.42 -5.44
CA GLY A 27 -1.40 -11.53 -6.47
C GLY A 27 -0.69 -10.30 -5.88
N ARG A 28 0.22 -9.71 -6.66
CA ARG A 28 1.00 -8.52 -6.27
C ARG A 28 0.63 -7.32 -7.12
N MET A 29 0.61 -6.14 -6.51
CA MET A 29 0.46 -4.85 -7.19
C MET A 29 1.54 -3.87 -6.72
N ALA A 30 1.85 -2.92 -7.59
CA ALA A 30 2.64 -1.74 -7.27
C ALA A 30 1.76 -0.51 -7.50
N ILE A 31 1.76 0.45 -6.59
CA ILE A 31 1.05 1.72 -6.78
C ILE A 31 1.94 2.88 -6.36
N VAL A 32 1.90 3.95 -7.15
CA VAL A 32 2.58 5.21 -6.84
C VAL A 32 1.57 6.13 -6.16
N LEU A 33 1.89 6.60 -4.97
CA LEU A 33 1.05 7.53 -4.21
C LEU A 33 1.88 8.76 -3.79
N PRO A 34 1.31 9.97 -3.81
CA PRO A 34 1.91 11.11 -3.13
C PRO A 34 1.92 10.91 -1.62
N ASP A 35 2.96 11.42 -0.96
CA ASP A 35 3.17 11.26 0.49
C ASP A 35 2.01 11.81 1.34
N GLY A 36 1.29 12.81 0.81
CA GLY A 36 0.11 13.38 1.44
C GLY A 36 -1.04 12.40 1.65
N ILE A 37 -1.07 11.26 0.94
CA ILE A 37 -2.09 10.23 1.15
C ILE A 37 -1.72 9.33 2.33
N LEU A 38 -0.42 9.06 2.52
CA LEU A 38 0.06 8.18 3.58
C LEU A 38 0.20 8.89 4.93
N GLY A 39 0.42 10.21 4.90
CA GLY A 39 0.59 11.03 6.10
C GLY A 39 -0.69 11.68 6.62
N ASN A 40 -1.81 11.61 5.89
CA ASN A 40 -3.04 12.30 6.30
C ASN A 40 -3.82 11.49 7.34
N PRO A 41 -4.05 12.02 8.57
CA PRO A 41 -4.83 11.34 9.60
C PRO A 41 -6.28 11.04 9.16
N ASP A 42 -6.87 11.85 8.29
CA ASP A 42 -8.22 11.59 7.75
C ASP A 42 -8.28 10.33 6.88
N LEU A 43 -7.12 9.83 6.43
CA LEU A 43 -6.97 8.64 5.58
C LEU A 43 -6.45 7.42 6.33
N GLU A 44 -6.34 7.47 7.67
CA GLU A 44 -5.89 6.35 8.51
C GLU A 44 -6.71 5.07 8.27
N TYR A 45 -8.00 5.21 7.96
CA TYR A 45 -8.86 4.08 7.63
C TYR A 45 -8.39 3.31 6.38
N VAL A 46 -7.75 3.97 5.42
CA VAL A 46 -7.17 3.34 4.23
C VAL A 46 -5.98 2.49 4.62
N HIS A 47 -5.12 2.98 5.53
CA HIS A 47 -3.98 2.22 6.05
C HIS A 47 -4.45 0.97 6.78
N TYR A 48 -5.44 1.11 7.65
CA TYR A 48 -6.02 -0.02 8.35
C TYR A 48 -6.62 -1.04 7.38
N TRP A 49 -7.32 -0.56 6.35
CA TRP A 49 -7.88 -1.41 5.30
C TRP A 49 -6.77 -2.14 4.52
N MET A 50 -5.70 -1.46 4.14
CA MET A 50 -4.54 -2.05 3.44
C MET A 50 -3.84 -3.08 4.31
N MET A 51 -3.54 -2.79 5.58
CA MET A 51 -2.93 -3.75 6.50
C MET A 51 -3.82 -4.98 6.74
N THR A 52 -5.13 -4.79 6.65
CA THR A 52 -6.11 -5.87 6.80
C THR A 52 -6.13 -6.78 5.58
N HIS A 53 -6.22 -6.23 4.36
CA HIS A 53 -6.48 -6.98 3.13
C HIS A 53 -5.23 -7.31 2.30
N CYS A 54 -4.14 -6.57 2.53
CA CYS A 54 -2.89 -6.67 1.82
C CYS A 54 -1.74 -6.88 2.81
N CYS A 55 -0.64 -7.38 2.27
CA CYS A 55 0.65 -7.39 2.93
C CYS A 55 1.55 -6.39 2.21
N ILE A 56 2.12 -5.45 2.96
CA ILE A 56 3.09 -4.50 2.41
C ILE A 56 4.41 -5.24 2.26
N VAL A 57 4.89 -5.34 1.02
CA VAL A 57 6.14 -6.01 0.67
C VAL A 57 7.31 -5.03 0.79
N ALA A 58 7.13 -3.82 0.27
CA ALA A 58 8.12 -2.75 0.35
C ALA A 58 7.46 -1.38 0.13
N SER A 59 8.10 -0.34 0.68
CA SER A 59 7.84 1.06 0.40
C SER A 59 9.12 1.66 -0.15
N ILE A 60 9.04 2.36 -1.28
CA ILE A 60 10.19 2.98 -1.94
C ILE A 60 9.87 4.45 -2.16
N ASP A 61 10.62 5.33 -1.50
CA ASP A 61 10.41 6.76 -1.64
C ASP A 61 11.12 7.28 -2.90
N LEU A 62 10.43 8.10 -3.69
CA LEU A 62 10.95 8.71 -4.91
C LEU A 62 11.39 10.16 -4.65
N HIS A 63 12.41 10.61 -5.38
CA HIS A 63 12.86 12.00 -5.30
C HIS A 63 11.76 12.94 -5.87
N ALA A 64 11.65 14.15 -5.32
CA ALA A 64 10.64 15.14 -5.74
C ALA A 64 10.71 15.49 -7.23
N ASP A 65 11.88 15.29 -7.84
CA ASP A 65 12.12 15.59 -9.26
C ASP A 65 11.75 14.44 -10.21
N THR A 66 11.33 13.28 -9.68
CA THR A 66 11.06 12.07 -10.49
C THR A 66 9.94 12.28 -11.51
N PHE A 67 8.98 13.16 -11.22
CA PHE A 67 7.82 13.44 -12.08
C PHE A 67 7.81 14.87 -12.66
N GLN A 68 8.94 15.57 -12.61
CA GLN A 68 9.07 16.88 -13.24
C GLN A 68 9.03 16.79 -14.78
N PRO A 69 8.53 17.84 -15.46
CA PRO A 69 8.10 19.15 -14.91
C PRO A 69 6.65 19.19 -14.43
N ASN A 70 5.88 18.12 -14.61
CA ASN A 70 4.43 18.15 -14.40
C ASN A 70 4.05 18.08 -12.91
N ASN A 71 4.77 17.29 -12.10
CA ASN A 71 4.52 17.13 -10.67
C ASN A 71 5.83 17.26 -9.87
N GLY A 72 5.87 18.21 -8.92
CA GLY A 72 7.00 18.40 -7.98
C GLY A 72 6.76 17.82 -6.58
N THR A 73 5.74 16.96 -6.42
CA THR A 73 5.37 16.38 -5.12
C THR A 73 6.21 15.14 -4.82
N GLN A 74 6.67 15.00 -3.58
CA GLN A 74 7.27 13.75 -3.11
C GLN A 74 6.26 12.60 -3.16
N THR A 75 6.67 11.51 -3.76
CA THR A 75 5.82 10.34 -4.02
C THR A 75 6.56 9.09 -3.59
N SER A 76 5.81 8.05 -3.24
CA SER A 76 6.35 6.75 -2.88
C SER A 76 5.67 5.64 -3.67
N VAL A 77 6.42 4.57 -3.94
CA VAL A 77 5.94 3.35 -4.58
C VAL A 77 5.70 2.31 -3.51
N LEU A 78 4.45 1.89 -3.35
CA LEU A 78 4.07 0.80 -2.47
C LEU A 78 3.93 -0.50 -3.24
N LEU A 79 4.67 -1.51 -2.81
CA LEU A 79 4.53 -2.89 -3.27
C LEU A 79 3.65 -3.65 -2.30
N LEU A 80 2.51 -4.13 -2.79
CA LEU A 80 1.47 -4.79 -1.99
C LEU A 80 1.20 -6.18 -2.54
N GLN A 81 0.96 -7.14 -1.65
CA GLN A 81 0.50 -8.47 -2.00
C GLN A 81 -0.89 -8.72 -1.40
N LYS A 82 -1.87 -9.10 -2.22
CA LYS A 82 -3.22 -9.45 -1.77
C LYS A 82 -3.15 -10.72 -0.92
N LYS A 83 -3.65 -10.64 0.31
CA LYS A 83 -3.73 -11.82 1.18
C LYS A 83 -4.66 -12.87 0.57
N THR A 84 -4.32 -14.13 0.75
CA THR A 84 -5.20 -15.24 0.45
C THR A 84 -6.32 -15.36 1.50
N ASP A 85 -7.43 -15.99 1.15
CA ASP A 85 -8.52 -16.26 2.10
C ASP A 85 -8.04 -17.02 3.35
N ALA A 86 -7.05 -17.90 3.19
CA ALA A 86 -6.45 -18.61 4.32
C ALA A 86 -5.70 -17.67 5.28
N GLU A 87 -4.93 -16.72 4.74
CA GLU A 87 -4.21 -15.71 5.53
C GLU A 87 -5.15 -14.69 6.17
N MET A 88 -6.26 -14.35 5.52
CA MET A 88 -7.28 -13.49 6.11
C MET A 88 -8.05 -14.16 7.25
N ARG A 89 -8.25 -15.49 7.19
CA ARG A 89 -8.90 -16.27 8.26
C ARG A 89 -7.98 -16.48 9.46
N ASN A 90 -6.69 -16.73 9.24
CA ASN A 90 -5.70 -16.91 10.30
C ASN A 90 -5.10 -15.57 10.73
N ARG A 91 -5.88 -14.65 11.32
CA ARG A 91 -5.33 -13.40 11.87
C ARG A 91 -4.66 -13.64 13.22
N PRO A 92 -3.32 -13.63 13.36
CA PRO A 92 -2.74 -13.27 14.63
C PRO A 92 -2.99 -11.77 14.86
N ILE A 93 -3.79 -11.45 15.87
CA ILE A 93 -3.93 -10.09 16.40
C ILE A 93 -2.54 -9.73 16.97
N GLY A 94 -1.78 -8.89 16.28
CA GLY A 94 -0.58 -8.26 16.84
C GLY A 94 0.79 -8.77 16.35
N THR A 95 0.87 -9.67 15.37
CA THR A 95 2.17 -9.96 14.73
C THR A 95 2.18 -9.40 13.32
N GLN A 96 2.96 -8.34 13.12
CA GLN A 96 3.45 -7.94 11.82
C GLN A 96 4.34 -9.06 11.26
N LYS A 97 3.74 -10.21 10.91
CA LYS A 97 4.39 -11.12 9.98
C LYS A 97 4.35 -10.42 8.63
N LEU A 98 5.46 -9.75 8.31
CA LEU A 98 5.85 -9.48 6.94
C LEU A 98 5.53 -10.75 6.15
N CYS A 99 4.59 -10.68 5.21
CA CYS A 99 4.19 -11.87 4.46
C CYS A 99 5.45 -12.54 3.93
N HIS A 100 5.59 -13.85 4.17
CA HIS A 100 6.78 -14.64 3.86
C HIS A 100 7.60 -14.06 2.70
N THR A 101 8.60 -13.25 3.02
CA THR A 101 9.73 -13.05 2.14
C THR A 101 10.61 -14.26 2.39
N PRO A 102 10.80 -15.18 1.42
CA PRO A 102 11.98 -16.03 1.50
C PRO A 102 13.16 -15.06 1.57
N SER A 103 13.90 -15.11 2.68
CA SER A 103 15.13 -14.37 2.97
C SER A 103 15.72 -13.63 1.77
N ALA A 104 15.46 -12.33 1.67
CA ALA A 104 16.20 -11.42 0.80
C ALA A 104 16.59 -10.19 1.62
N ASN A 105 17.55 -10.44 2.49
CA ASN A 105 18.40 -9.45 3.13
C ASN A 105 18.92 -8.43 2.10
N ARG A 106 18.60 -7.13 2.25
CA ARG A 106 19.60 -6.07 2.13
C ARG A 106 19.12 -4.79 2.80
N ARG A 107 19.64 -4.57 4.01
CA ARG A 107 19.82 -3.23 4.57
C ARG A 107 20.59 -2.41 3.53
N VAL A 108 20.00 -1.32 3.03
CA VAL A 108 20.81 -0.28 2.36
C VAL A 108 21.58 0.40 3.48
N GLY A 109 22.89 0.15 3.49
CA GLY A 109 23.83 0.80 4.39
C GLY A 109 23.76 2.30 4.17
N ARG A 110 23.62 3.02 5.29
CA ARG A 110 24.17 4.36 5.44
C ARG A 110 25.69 4.19 5.44
N ASP A 111 26.37 4.67 4.41
CA ASP A 111 27.80 4.93 4.42
C ASP A 111 28.04 6.21 3.61
N GLY A 112 28.71 7.19 4.22
CA GLY A 112 29.20 8.42 3.59
C GLY A 112 28.60 9.70 4.16
#